data_AF-A0AAJ2TVF1-F1
#
_entry.id   AF-A0AAJ2TVF1-F1
#
_cell.length_a   1.000
_cell.length_b   1.000
_cell.length_c   1.000
_cell.angle_alpha   90.00
_cell.angle_beta   90.00
_cell.angle_gamma   90.00
#
_symmetry.space_group_name_H-M   'P 1'
#
loop_
_entity.id
_entity.type
_entity.pdbx_description
1 polymer ?
#
loop_
_entity_poly.entity_id
_entity_poly.type
_entity_poly.pdbx_seq_one_letter_code
_entity_poly.pdbx_strand_id
1 'polypeptide(L)'
;MSDSAAHARTVAASREVCLWLTPKIFASLRHPTEAAEAFFDHYAGWAGRGDRLTLNFCAGNGDHILAYRGSDAWDDTFDWARYNCYAGEDVGHHTHNHAWLSRVREGGERSHNPYSAGPMFLLSDETLDYRTLAGIYAALRGAAADRGIDLTLLEYLEPGPEFCRSEWKTHLHPEGARGQADAGGNIAQGVIDVTSTLTADSRAYAAFPHGITEGLITGDFVAAQSAAFVRDFGLDGIFLGNQFGLLGFWDPAHAPEPTLERRTGITRFFVQMREHMAEKLIYWMDSYWPADVEDRAWAMSRENYYLLDAIMVCNFAVLVERTQMAPNLLSRFGLRGRDIAGRGAPRVLFSFDFVDPWYWYRTYLDDRRTFLFQHEVYADLGHRAEGVTFFANDTFGHFVWPDALERTRAVILDAASEPPAA
;
A
#
# COMPACT_ATOMS: atom_id res chain seq x y z
N MET A 1 35.41 7.82 37.24
CA MET A 1 35.58 7.72 35.78
C MET A 1 34.67 6.63 35.20
N SER A 2 33.36 6.69 35.46
CA SER A 2 32.40 5.64 35.04
C SER A 2 31.20 6.17 34.25
N ASP A 3 31.23 7.41 33.77
CA ASP A 3 30.08 8.06 33.10
C ASP A 3 30.20 8.16 31.56
N SER A 4 31.29 7.68 30.96
CA SER A 4 31.52 7.87 29.52
C SER A 4 30.98 6.74 28.64
N ALA A 5 30.63 5.57 29.19
CA ALA A 5 30.23 4.40 28.40
C ALA A 5 28.71 4.30 28.18
N ALA A 6 27.90 4.98 29.01
CA ALA A 6 26.44 4.97 28.90
C ALA A 6 25.89 6.01 27.89
N HIS A 7 26.73 6.95 27.44
CA HIS A 7 26.36 7.99 26.47
C HIS A 7 26.78 7.67 25.02
N ALA A 8 27.39 6.50 24.77
CA ALA A 8 27.89 6.07 23.46
C ALA A 8 26.96 5.08 22.73
N ARG A 9 25.73 4.88 23.23
CA ARG A 9 24.62 4.35 22.45
C ARG A 9 23.62 5.48 22.26
N THR A 10 22.97 5.53 21.10
CA THR A 10 21.95 6.51 20.70
C THR A 10 22.48 7.69 19.89
N VAL A 11 22.87 7.42 18.64
CA VAL A 11 22.08 7.86 17.48
C VAL A 11 22.12 6.72 16.46
N ALA A 12 21.45 5.60 16.76
CA ALA A 12 20.92 4.82 15.65
C ALA A 12 19.90 5.75 14.99
N ALA A 13 20.04 6.02 13.69
CA ALA A 13 19.05 6.83 12.97
C ALA A 13 17.66 6.25 13.28
N SER A 14 16.74 7.09 13.73
CA SER A 14 15.30 6.78 13.87
C SER A 14 14.86 5.94 12.67
N ARG A 15 14.44 4.69 12.89
CA ARG A 15 13.92 3.86 11.81
C ARG A 15 12.44 4.14 11.64
N GLU A 16 11.97 4.08 10.41
CA GLU A 16 10.54 4.12 10.14
C GLU A 16 9.94 2.72 10.26
N VAL A 17 8.81 2.61 10.96
CA VAL A 17 7.96 1.42 10.92
C VAL A 17 6.65 1.83 10.25
N CYS A 18 6.36 1.26 9.09
CA CYS A 18 5.13 1.51 8.34
C CYS A 18 4.19 0.31 8.45
N LEU A 19 3.10 0.46 9.20
CA LEU A 19 2.10 -0.59 9.40
C LEU A 19 0.92 -0.36 8.47
N TRP A 20 0.42 -1.42 7.86
CA TRP A 20 -0.76 -1.36 7.01
C TRP A 20 -1.95 -1.97 7.75
N LEU A 21 -3.05 -1.24 7.83
CA LEU A 21 -4.19 -1.61 8.67
C LEU A 21 -5.49 -1.47 7.90
N THR A 22 -6.34 -2.49 7.95
CA THR A 22 -7.69 -2.43 7.35
C THR A 22 -8.77 -2.23 8.40
N PRO A 23 -9.98 -1.77 8.01
CA PRO A 23 -11.10 -1.66 8.95
C PRO A 23 -11.55 -3.00 9.56
N LYS A 24 -11.04 -4.13 9.07
CA LYS A 24 -11.39 -5.48 9.55
C LYS A 24 -11.06 -5.71 11.02
N ILE A 25 -10.15 -4.92 11.60
CA ILE A 25 -9.80 -5.02 13.01
C ILE A 25 -10.90 -4.49 13.95
N PHE A 26 -11.84 -3.70 13.43
CA PHE A 26 -12.91 -3.09 14.21
C PHE A 26 -14.13 -4.02 14.25
N ALA A 27 -14.48 -4.50 15.44
CA ALA A 27 -15.73 -5.22 15.64
C ALA A 27 -16.97 -4.33 15.38
N SER A 28 -16.82 -3.01 15.55
CA SER A 28 -17.80 -2.02 15.09
C SER A 28 -17.11 -0.77 14.57
N LEU A 29 -17.42 -0.35 13.34
CA LEU A 29 -16.82 0.81 12.69
C LEU A 29 -17.24 2.12 13.38
N ARG A 30 -18.41 2.13 14.03
CA ARG A 30 -18.94 3.31 14.76
C ARG A 30 -18.35 3.48 16.16
N HIS A 31 -17.67 2.46 16.68
CA HIS A 31 -17.04 2.49 18.01
C HIS A 31 -15.57 2.02 17.94
N PRO A 32 -14.69 2.73 17.20
CA PRO A 32 -13.36 2.23 16.86
C PRO A 32 -12.33 2.28 17.99
N THR A 33 -12.63 2.95 19.11
CA THR A 33 -11.65 3.26 20.17
C THR A 33 -10.98 2.02 20.77
N GLU A 34 -11.75 1.01 21.17
CA GLU A 34 -11.21 -0.19 21.83
C GLU A 34 -10.24 -0.96 20.92
N ALA A 35 -10.60 -1.14 19.64
CA ALA A 35 -9.73 -1.83 18.69
C ALA A 35 -8.49 -1.01 18.32
N ALA A 36 -8.61 0.33 18.26
CA ALA A 36 -7.46 1.21 18.09
C ALA A 36 -6.47 1.10 19.27
N GLU A 37 -6.96 1.07 20.50
CA GLU A 37 -6.13 0.85 21.69
C GLU A 37 -5.45 -0.53 21.66
N ALA A 38 -6.21 -1.58 21.35
CA ALA A 38 -5.68 -2.94 21.23
C ALA A 38 -4.61 -3.06 20.14
N PHE A 39 -4.76 -2.34 19.02
CA PHE A 39 -3.75 -2.27 17.97
C PHE A 39 -2.42 -1.71 18.50
N PHE A 40 -2.46 -0.55 19.18
CA PHE A 40 -1.22 0.04 19.70
C PHE A 40 -0.60 -0.78 20.84
N ASP A 41 -1.41 -1.46 21.63
CA ASP A 41 -0.90 -2.36 22.67
C ASP A 41 -0.20 -3.58 22.07
N HIS A 42 -0.78 -4.18 21.03
CA HIS A 42 -0.19 -5.32 20.32
C HIS A 42 1.13 -4.96 19.62
N TYR A 43 1.18 -3.78 19.01
CA TYR A 43 2.35 -3.30 18.27
C TYR A 43 3.29 -2.39 19.09
N ALA A 44 3.13 -2.30 20.41
CA ALA A 44 3.92 -1.41 21.26
C ALA A 44 5.44 -1.63 21.13
N GLY A 45 5.88 -2.87 20.89
CA GLY A 45 7.30 -3.19 20.66
C GLY A 45 7.91 -2.63 19.36
N TRP A 46 7.05 -2.17 18.44
CA TRP A 46 7.38 -1.58 17.14
C TRP A 46 7.11 -0.07 17.08
N ALA A 47 6.39 0.48 18.06
CA ALA A 47 6.07 1.91 18.18
C ALA A 47 6.95 2.62 19.24
N GLY A 48 8.20 2.18 19.38
CA GLY A 48 9.10 2.61 20.45
C GLY A 48 9.56 4.07 20.34
N ARG A 49 10.01 4.63 21.48
CA ARG A 49 10.52 6.02 21.54
C ARG A 49 11.69 6.24 20.59
N GLY A 50 11.51 7.16 19.65
CA GLY A 50 12.55 7.61 18.72
C GLY A 50 12.42 7.02 17.31
N ASP A 51 11.51 6.09 17.07
CA ASP A 51 11.14 5.62 15.73
C ASP A 51 9.92 6.40 15.22
N ARG A 52 9.86 6.61 13.90
CA ARG A 52 8.66 7.17 13.27
C ARG A 52 7.68 6.05 12.98
N LEU A 53 6.49 6.10 13.57
CA LEU A 53 5.41 5.18 13.23
C LEU A 53 4.54 5.80 12.13
N THR A 54 4.50 5.12 10.99
CA THR A 54 3.60 5.42 9.89
C THR A 54 2.51 4.36 9.87
N LEU A 55 1.25 4.77 9.80
CA LEU A 55 0.11 3.90 9.61
C LEU A 55 -0.51 4.19 8.25
N ASN A 56 -0.44 3.23 7.35
CA ASN A 56 -1.18 3.25 6.10
C ASN A 56 -2.54 2.58 6.33
N PHE A 57 -3.60 3.39 6.42
CA PHE A 57 -4.95 2.87 6.52
C PHE A 57 -5.45 2.43 5.15
N CYS A 58 -6.08 1.27 5.09
CA CYS A 58 -6.50 0.63 3.86
C CYS A 58 -8.00 0.41 3.91
N ALA A 59 -8.78 1.49 3.72
CA ALA A 59 -10.23 1.42 3.82
C ALA A 59 -10.84 0.54 2.70
N GLY A 60 -10.24 0.56 1.50
CA GLY A 60 -10.73 -0.18 0.34
C GLY A 60 -9.73 -0.11 -0.81
N ASN A 61 -10.25 -0.13 -2.03
CA ASN A 61 -9.48 -0.10 -3.28
C ASN A 61 -9.18 1.32 -3.78
N GLY A 62 -9.44 2.35 -2.98
CA GLY A 62 -9.28 3.75 -3.39
C GLY A 62 -10.48 4.40 -4.09
N ASP A 63 -11.55 3.67 -4.45
CA ASP A 63 -12.79 4.29 -4.96
C ASP A 63 -13.37 5.31 -4.00
N HIS A 64 -13.24 5.05 -2.70
CA HIS A 64 -13.65 5.97 -1.67
C HIS A 64 -12.91 7.32 -1.75
N ILE A 65 -11.72 7.39 -2.35
CA ILE A 65 -11.02 8.64 -2.65
C ILE A 65 -11.52 9.21 -3.98
N LEU A 66 -11.57 8.38 -5.03
CA LEU A 66 -11.87 8.82 -6.39
C LEU A 66 -13.31 9.34 -6.55
N ALA A 67 -14.26 8.77 -5.81
CA ALA A 67 -15.67 9.17 -5.80
C ALA A 67 -16.03 10.22 -4.73
N TYR A 68 -15.06 10.62 -3.88
CA TYR A 68 -15.31 11.55 -2.77
C TYR A 68 -15.77 12.93 -3.26
N ARG A 69 -16.85 13.44 -2.66
CA ARG A 69 -17.50 14.68 -3.12
C ARG A 69 -17.14 15.92 -2.30
N GLY A 70 -16.39 15.76 -1.22
CA GLY A 70 -16.04 16.83 -0.29
C GLY A 70 -16.76 16.71 1.07
N SER A 71 -16.39 17.59 2.00
CA SER A 71 -16.79 17.47 3.41
C SER A 71 -18.28 17.60 3.67
N ASP A 72 -19.01 18.31 2.82
CA ASP A 72 -20.46 18.43 2.87
C ASP A 72 -21.19 17.12 2.55
N ALA A 73 -20.49 16.12 1.99
CA ALA A 73 -21.02 14.83 1.61
C ALA A 73 -20.52 13.69 2.53
N TRP A 74 -20.16 14.01 3.78
CA TRP A 74 -19.61 12.99 4.69
C TRP A 74 -20.59 11.90 5.13
N ASP A 75 -21.88 12.09 4.88
CA ASP A 75 -22.89 11.06 5.13
C ASP A 75 -23.05 10.12 3.91
N ASP A 76 -22.35 10.35 2.80
CA ASP A 76 -22.28 9.43 1.68
C ASP A 76 -21.52 8.16 2.08
N THR A 77 -22.04 7.02 1.61
CA THR A 77 -21.46 5.69 1.84
C THR A 77 -20.59 5.25 0.69
N PHE A 78 -19.57 4.45 0.98
CA PHE A 78 -18.75 3.78 -0.01
C PHE A 78 -18.55 2.30 0.36
N ASP A 79 -18.20 1.48 -0.63
CA ASP A 79 -17.85 0.09 -0.38
C ASP A 79 -16.41 -0.01 0.12
N TRP A 80 -16.18 -0.85 1.13
CA TRP A 80 -14.89 -0.96 1.82
C TRP A 80 -14.38 -2.39 1.78
N ALA A 81 -13.14 -2.63 2.21
CA ALA A 81 -12.48 -3.93 2.18
C ALA A 81 -13.06 -4.93 3.21
N ARG A 82 -14.38 -5.15 3.21
CA ARG A 82 -15.09 -6.16 4.02
C ARG A 82 -15.06 -7.56 3.41
N TYR A 83 -14.58 -7.67 2.18
CA TYR A 83 -14.41 -8.94 1.47
C TYR A 83 -13.01 -9.48 1.76
N ASN A 84 -12.87 -10.80 1.83
CA ASN A 84 -11.54 -11.41 1.75
C ASN A 84 -11.02 -11.36 0.31
N CYS A 85 -11.88 -11.53 -0.70
CA CYS A 85 -11.55 -11.29 -2.10
C CYS A 85 -12.75 -10.74 -2.85
N TYR A 86 -12.49 -10.01 -3.94
CA TYR A 86 -13.53 -9.45 -4.80
C TYR A 86 -13.33 -9.94 -6.23
N ALA A 87 -14.35 -10.59 -6.79
CA ALA A 87 -14.31 -11.21 -8.12
C ALA A 87 -15.14 -10.45 -9.17
N GLY A 88 -15.50 -9.18 -8.90
CA GLY A 88 -16.41 -8.40 -9.75
C GLY A 88 -17.89 -8.72 -9.51
N GLU A 89 -18.77 -7.99 -10.21
CA GLU A 89 -20.23 -8.18 -10.11
C GLU A 89 -20.75 -9.37 -10.93
N ASP A 90 -20.00 -9.77 -11.96
CA ASP A 90 -20.42 -10.81 -12.91
C ASP A 90 -20.26 -12.23 -12.37
N VAL A 91 -19.49 -12.41 -11.28
CA VAL A 91 -19.22 -13.72 -10.68
C VAL A 91 -19.86 -13.79 -9.29
N GLY A 92 -21.01 -14.48 -9.22
CA GLY A 92 -21.67 -14.73 -7.93
C GLY A 92 -20.82 -15.57 -6.96
N HIS A 93 -20.96 -15.32 -5.66
CA HIS A 93 -20.16 -15.96 -4.60
C HIS A 93 -20.16 -17.50 -4.67
N HIS A 94 -21.31 -18.10 -4.94
CA HIS A 94 -21.42 -19.54 -5.07
C HIS A 94 -20.59 -20.08 -6.24
N THR A 95 -20.61 -19.41 -7.38
CA THR A 95 -19.87 -19.80 -8.58
C THR A 95 -18.36 -19.71 -8.34
N HIS A 96 -17.90 -18.59 -7.76
CA HIS A 96 -16.48 -18.43 -7.39
C HIS A 96 -16.04 -19.53 -6.41
N ASN A 97 -16.78 -19.74 -5.33
CA ASN A 97 -16.42 -20.73 -4.30
C ASN A 97 -16.45 -22.17 -4.83
N HIS A 98 -17.39 -22.49 -5.73
CA HIS A 98 -17.41 -23.80 -6.38
C HIS A 98 -16.20 -23.97 -7.31
N ALA A 99 -15.85 -22.97 -8.11
CA ALA A 99 -14.67 -23.01 -8.96
C ALA A 99 -13.39 -23.18 -8.14
N TRP A 100 -13.22 -22.41 -7.07
CA TRP A 100 -12.10 -22.54 -6.13
C TRP A 100 -12.03 -23.95 -5.53
N LEU A 101 -13.16 -24.49 -5.03
CA LEU A 101 -13.23 -25.86 -4.47
C LEU A 101 -12.85 -26.92 -5.51
N SER A 102 -13.29 -26.78 -6.76
CA SER A 102 -12.91 -27.68 -7.85
C SER A 102 -11.40 -27.64 -8.11
N ARG A 103 -10.80 -26.45 -8.23
CA ARG A 103 -9.34 -26.29 -8.47
C ARG A 103 -8.49 -26.88 -7.34
N VAL A 104 -8.91 -26.70 -6.09
CA VAL A 104 -8.24 -27.30 -4.92
C VAL A 104 -8.36 -28.84 -4.92
N ARG A 105 -9.55 -29.39 -5.25
CA ARG A 105 -9.81 -30.84 -5.27
C ARG A 105 -9.07 -31.57 -6.39
N GLU A 106 -8.96 -30.95 -7.55
CA GLU A 106 -8.32 -31.53 -8.73
C GLU A 106 -6.78 -31.48 -8.67
N GLY A 107 -6.21 -30.93 -7.58
CA GLY A 107 -4.77 -30.87 -7.36
C GLY A 107 -4.04 -29.88 -8.27
N GLY A 108 -4.76 -29.12 -9.09
CA GLY A 108 -4.19 -28.24 -10.11
C GLY A 108 -3.46 -27.02 -9.54
N GLU A 109 -3.92 -26.46 -8.42
CA GLU A 109 -3.47 -25.12 -7.99
C GLU A 109 -2.47 -25.07 -6.83
N ARG A 110 -2.14 -26.21 -6.18
CA ARG A 110 -0.94 -26.25 -5.31
C ARG A 110 0.37 -26.12 -6.10
N SER A 111 0.31 -25.98 -7.43
CA SER A 111 1.47 -26.01 -8.31
C SER A 111 1.88 -24.68 -8.95
N HIS A 112 1.05 -23.61 -8.92
CA HIS A 112 1.39 -22.34 -9.59
C HIS A 112 1.25 -21.07 -8.72
N ASN A 113 0.26 -20.96 -7.82
CA ASN A 113 0.25 -19.93 -6.77
C ASN A 113 -0.43 -20.50 -5.49
N PRO A 114 0.33 -20.91 -4.47
CA PRO A 114 -0.22 -21.51 -3.25
C PRO A 114 -0.97 -20.50 -2.37
N TYR A 115 -1.00 -19.22 -2.75
CA TYR A 115 -1.57 -18.11 -2.00
C TYR A 115 -2.88 -17.58 -2.57
N SER A 116 -3.58 -18.34 -3.43
CA SER A 116 -4.87 -17.94 -4.00
C SER A 116 -5.77 -17.30 -2.94
N ALA A 117 -6.52 -16.26 -3.30
CA ALA A 117 -7.62 -15.85 -2.45
C ALA A 117 -8.49 -17.08 -2.19
N GLY A 118 -8.74 -17.35 -0.91
CA GLY A 118 -9.56 -18.49 -0.51
C GLY A 118 -11.01 -18.36 -1.01
N PRO A 119 -11.94 -19.16 -0.51
CA PRO A 119 -13.35 -18.94 -0.81
C PRO A 119 -13.74 -17.50 -0.47
N MET A 120 -14.54 -16.85 -1.33
CA MET A 120 -15.08 -15.52 -1.10
C MET A 120 -16.12 -15.55 0.02
N PHE A 121 -15.96 -14.66 1.00
CA PHE A 121 -16.89 -14.40 2.08
C PHE A 121 -16.87 -12.92 2.47
N LEU A 122 -17.97 -12.50 3.10
CA LEU A 122 -18.14 -11.18 3.67
C LEU A 122 -17.81 -11.24 5.16
N LEU A 123 -16.85 -10.42 5.61
CA LEU A 123 -16.45 -10.39 7.02
C LEU A 123 -17.42 -9.57 7.87
N SER A 124 -18.03 -8.53 7.29
CA SER A 124 -18.93 -7.61 7.99
C SER A 124 -20.00 -7.07 7.07
N ASP A 125 -21.22 -6.97 7.59
CA ASP A 125 -22.36 -6.30 6.93
C ASP A 125 -22.39 -4.78 7.20
N GLU A 126 -21.50 -4.26 8.04
CA GLU A 126 -21.48 -2.82 8.35
C GLU A 126 -21.21 -1.98 7.10
N THR A 127 -21.92 -0.86 7.00
CA THR A 127 -21.72 0.15 5.95
C THR A 127 -20.77 1.21 6.47
N LEU A 128 -19.84 1.65 5.62
CA LEU A 128 -18.89 2.70 5.94
C LEU A 128 -19.29 3.99 5.21
N ASP A 129 -19.52 5.03 6.00
CA ASP A 129 -19.68 6.41 5.54
C ASP A 129 -18.41 7.21 5.88
N TYR A 130 -18.20 8.33 5.19
CA TYR A 130 -17.02 9.18 5.38
C TYR A 130 -16.93 9.77 6.80
N ARG A 131 -18.06 10.03 7.46
CA ARG A 131 -18.09 10.47 8.87
C ARG A 131 -17.54 9.42 9.81
N THR A 132 -17.90 8.16 9.59
CA THR A 132 -17.42 7.00 10.35
C THR A 132 -15.92 6.77 10.07
N LEU A 133 -15.49 6.91 8.82
CA LEU A 133 -14.06 6.87 8.46
C LEU A 133 -13.26 7.95 9.21
N ALA A 134 -13.75 9.19 9.26
CA ALA A 134 -13.12 10.26 10.04
C ALA A 134 -13.04 9.91 11.55
N GLY A 135 -14.08 9.26 12.09
CA GLY A 135 -14.10 8.76 13.46
C GLY A 135 -13.04 7.69 13.73
N ILE A 136 -12.79 6.78 12.77
CA ILE A 136 -11.73 5.77 12.84
C ILE A 136 -10.36 6.45 12.88
N TYR A 137 -10.08 7.39 11.99
CA TYR A 137 -8.82 8.14 12.00
C TYR A 137 -8.60 8.89 13.31
N ALA A 138 -9.66 9.54 13.83
CA ALA A 138 -9.60 10.25 15.11
C ALA A 138 -9.28 9.29 16.27
N ALA A 139 -9.87 8.10 16.30
CA ALA A 139 -9.59 7.09 17.32
C ALA A 139 -8.15 6.57 17.25
N LEU A 140 -7.63 6.31 16.04
CA LEU A 140 -6.24 5.90 15.84
C LEU A 140 -5.26 6.99 16.30
N ARG A 141 -5.50 8.26 15.94
CA ARG A 141 -4.69 9.39 16.40
C ARG A 141 -4.77 9.58 17.92
N GLY A 142 -5.96 9.46 18.50
CA GLY A 142 -6.17 9.55 19.95
C GLY A 142 -5.38 8.47 20.70
N ALA A 143 -5.54 7.21 20.29
CA ALA A 143 -4.85 6.09 20.93
C ALA A 143 -3.32 6.17 20.82
N ALA A 144 -2.79 6.70 19.71
CA ALA A 144 -1.37 7.01 19.56
C ALA A 144 -0.91 8.15 20.49
N ALA A 145 -1.66 9.25 20.52
CA ALA A 145 -1.34 10.43 21.33
C ALA A 145 -1.31 10.09 22.83
N ASP A 146 -2.27 9.29 23.31
CA ASP A 146 -2.32 8.83 24.72
C ASP A 146 -1.10 8.00 25.12
N ARG A 147 -0.43 7.38 24.14
CA ARG A 147 0.80 6.60 24.31
C ARG A 147 2.07 7.42 23.99
N GLY A 148 1.92 8.70 23.63
CA GLY A 148 3.03 9.59 23.25
C GLY A 148 3.72 9.17 21.95
N ILE A 149 3.00 8.50 21.06
CA ILE A 149 3.50 8.06 19.75
C ILE A 149 3.26 9.18 18.73
N ASP A 150 4.31 9.57 18.03
CA ASP A 150 4.19 10.47 16.87
C ASP A 150 3.72 9.67 15.65
N LEU A 151 2.43 9.78 15.36
CA LEU A 151 1.77 8.99 14.32
C LEU A 151 1.66 9.78 13.01
N THR A 152 2.31 9.27 11.97
CA THR A 152 2.02 9.64 10.57
C THR A 152 0.89 8.76 10.06
N LEU A 153 -0.23 9.34 9.62
CA LEU A 153 -1.39 8.62 9.11
C LEU A 153 -1.58 8.89 7.62
N LEU A 154 -1.51 7.83 6.81
CA LEU A 154 -1.71 7.85 5.36
C LEU A 154 -2.98 7.07 5.01
N GLU A 155 -3.59 7.37 3.87
CA GLU A 155 -4.60 6.50 3.26
C GLU A 155 -4.03 5.75 2.05
N TYR A 156 -4.51 4.54 1.84
CA TYR A 156 -4.15 3.69 0.73
C TYR A 156 -5.00 3.98 -0.51
N LEU A 157 -4.31 4.17 -1.63
CA LEU A 157 -4.92 4.29 -2.94
C LEU A 157 -4.39 3.18 -3.84
N GLU A 158 -5.26 2.22 -4.15
CA GLU A 158 -4.97 1.06 -4.98
C GLU A 158 -5.34 1.36 -6.45
N PRO A 159 -4.51 0.97 -7.45
CA PRO A 159 -4.80 1.25 -8.86
C PRO A 159 -5.89 0.40 -9.53
N GLY A 160 -6.05 -0.88 -9.22
CA GLY A 160 -7.13 -1.77 -9.67
C GLY A 160 -8.40 -1.85 -8.81
N PRO A 161 -9.36 -2.69 -9.20
CA PRO A 161 -10.62 -2.91 -8.46
C PRO A 161 -10.47 -3.97 -7.35
N GLU A 162 -9.26 -4.21 -6.84
CA GLU A 162 -9.01 -5.29 -5.90
C GLU A 162 -9.84 -5.09 -4.60
N PHE A 163 -10.23 -6.16 -3.91
CA PHE A 163 -10.71 -6.13 -2.51
C PHE A 163 -12.13 -5.61 -2.22
N CYS A 164 -12.69 -4.71 -3.01
CA CYS A 164 -14.09 -4.25 -2.88
C CYS A 164 -14.63 -3.75 -4.22
N ARG A 165 -15.95 -3.47 -4.28
CA ARG A 165 -16.59 -2.93 -5.49
C ARG A 165 -15.92 -1.63 -5.92
N SER A 166 -15.75 -1.44 -7.23
CA SER A 166 -15.02 -0.30 -7.82
C SER A 166 -15.87 0.45 -8.85
N GLU A 167 -16.92 1.12 -8.40
CA GLU A 167 -17.82 1.92 -9.24
C GLU A 167 -17.11 2.95 -10.13
N TRP A 168 -16.15 3.69 -9.58
CA TRP A 168 -15.45 4.73 -10.30
C TRP A 168 -14.65 4.14 -11.46
N LYS A 169 -13.91 3.06 -11.21
CA LYS A 169 -12.99 2.47 -12.21
C LYS A 169 -13.70 1.57 -13.22
N THR A 170 -14.76 0.87 -12.84
CA THR A 170 -15.40 -0.13 -13.73
C THR A 170 -16.65 0.36 -14.42
N HIS A 171 -17.35 1.37 -13.88
CA HIS A 171 -18.64 1.83 -14.41
C HIS A 171 -18.66 3.31 -14.80
N LEU A 172 -18.16 4.20 -13.94
CA LEU A 172 -18.21 5.64 -14.20
C LEU A 172 -17.14 6.09 -15.19
N HIS A 173 -15.89 5.67 -14.96
CA HIS A 173 -14.73 6.05 -15.77
C HIS A 173 -13.87 4.84 -16.18
N PRO A 174 -14.44 3.83 -16.87
CA PRO A 174 -13.66 2.71 -17.41
C PRO A 174 -12.58 3.17 -18.41
N GLU A 175 -12.76 4.33 -19.05
CA GLU A 175 -11.74 4.95 -19.90
C GLU A 175 -10.50 5.40 -19.12
N GLY A 176 -10.61 5.64 -17.81
CA GLY A 176 -9.51 5.97 -16.92
C GLY A 176 -8.76 4.74 -16.38
N ALA A 177 -9.38 3.56 -16.50
CA ALA A 177 -8.96 2.35 -15.78
C ALA A 177 -8.93 1.13 -16.71
N ARG A 178 -8.06 1.17 -17.72
CA ARG A 178 -8.09 0.23 -18.87
C ARG A 178 -7.30 -1.06 -18.67
N GLY A 179 -6.51 -1.17 -17.61
CA GLY A 179 -5.69 -2.36 -17.36
C GLY A 179 -6.43 -3.47 -16.62
N GLN A 180 -5.71 -4.57 -16.45
CA GLN A 180 -6.16 -5.77 -15.75
C GLN A 180 -5.24 -6.07 -14.57
N ALA A 181 -5.81 -6.53 -13.47
CA ALA A 181 -5.10 -6.99 -12.28
C ALA A 181 -5.55 -8.40 -11.90
N ASP A 182 -4.66 -9.17 -11.28
CA ASP A 182 -5.01 -10.45 -10.67
C ASP A 182 -5.50 -10.23 -9.23
N ALA A 183 -6.82 -10.13 -9.07
CA ALA A 183 -7.50 -9.98 -7.79
C ALA A 183 -7.77 -11.36 -7.16
N GLY A 184 -6.73 -12.02 -6.67
CA GLY A 184 -6.89 -13.25 -5.91
C GLY A 184 -7.13 -14.52 -6.74
N GLY A 185 -6.54 -14.61 -7.93
CA GLY A 185 -6.78 -15.67 -8.91
C GLY A 185 -7.94 -15.37 -9.85
N ASN A 186 -8.44 -14.13 -9.90
CA ASN A 186 -9.42 -13.66 -10.87
C ASN A 186 -8.89 -12.41 -11.57
N ILE A 187 -8.91 -12.40 -12.89
CA ILE A 187 -8.52 -11.22 -13.66
C ILE A 187 -9.65 -10.18 -13.63
N ALA A 188 -9.41 -9.05 -12.96
CA ALA A 188 -10.34 -7.95 -12.84
C ALA A 188 -9.92 -6.77 -13.74
N GLN A 189 -10.88 -6.18 -14.47
CA GLN A 189 -10.66 -4.94 -15.24
C GLN A 189 -10.74 -3.74 -14.30
N GLY A 190 -10.06 -2.64 -14.62
CA GLY A 190 -10.21 -1.40 -13.85
C GLY A 190 -8.92 -0.94 -13.22
N VAL A 191 -7.75 -1.26 -13.80
CA VAL A 191 -6.48 -0.69 -13.36
C VAL A 191 -6.29 0.69 -13.96
N ILE A 192 -6.13 1.70 -13.09
CA ILE A 192 -5.87 3.10 -13.43
C ILE A 192 -4.69 3.23 -14.39
N ASP A 193 -4.91 3.94 -15.50
CA ASP A 193 -3.85 4.44 -16.38
C ASP A 193 -3.77 5.95 -16.23
N VAL A 194 -2.73 6.44 -15.56
CA VAL A 194 -2.55 7.89 -15.31
C VAL A 194 -2.31 8.70 -16.59
N THR A 195 -2.03 8.05 -17.71
CA THR A 195 -1.82 8.70 -19.01
C THR A 195 -3.07 8.76 -19.88
N SER A 196 -4.15 8.11 -19.47
CA SER A 196 -5.42 8.14 -20.18
C SER A 196 -6.16 9.46 -19.98
N THR A 197 -7.22 9.66 -20.77
CA THR A 197 -8.13 10.81 -20.65
C THR A 197 -9.53 10.34 -20.23
N LEU A 198 -10.19 11.17 -19.44
CA LEU A 198 -11.54 10.98 -18.93
C LEU A 198 -12.58 11.63 -19.85
N THR A 199 -13.74 11.00 -19.92
CA THR A 199 -14.94 11.54 -20.56
C THR A 199 -15.59 12.55 -19.63
N ALA A 200 -16.22 13.59 -20.18
CA ALA A 200 -16.94 14.55 -19.37
C ALA A 200 -18.09 13.92 -18.57
N ASP A 201 -18.30 14.40 -17.36
CA ASP A 201 -19.49 14.13 -16.57
C ASP A 201 -19.97 15.38 -15.83
N SER A 202 -21.06 15.26 -15.08
CA SER A 202 -21.60 16.33 -14.23
C SER A 202 -21.56 15.99 -12.75
N ARG A 203 -20.86 14.91 -12.37
CA ARG A 203 -20.85 14.43 -10.99
C ARG A 203 -19.87 15.29 -10.19
N ALA A 204 -20.32 15.86 -9.08
CA ALA A 204 -19.40 16.62 -8.23
C ALA A 204 -18.36 15.69 -7.60
N TYR A 205 -17.08 16.09 -7.67
CA TYR A 205 -15.97 15.50 -6.93
C TYR A 205 -15.32 16.59 -6.06
N ALA A 206 -14.59 16.20 -5.01
CA ALA A 206 -13.98 17.14 -4.07
C ALA A 206 -13.02 18.15 -4.75
N ALA A 207 -12.27 17.71 -5.76
CA ALA A 207 -11.42 18.59 -6.56
C ALA A 207 -12.12 19.19 -7.80
N PHE A 208 -13.25 18.62 -8.21
CA PHE A 208 -13.99 18.98 -9.42
C PHE A 208 -15.49 19.14 -9.09
N PRO A 209 -15.88 20.21 -8.37
CA PRO A 209 -17.25 20.36 -7.85
C PRO A 209 -18.32 20.51 -8.94
N HIS A 210 -17.93 20.72 -10.19
CA HIS A 210 -18.81 20.87 -11.34
C HIS A 210 -18.76 19.70 -12.31
N GLY A 211 -18.12 18.58 -11.94
CA GLY A 211 -17.91 17.46 -12.85
C GLY A 211 -16.56 17.48 -13.54
N ILE A 212 -16.29 16.37 -14.23
CA ILE A 212 -15.08 16.19 -15.04
C ILE A 212 -15.30 16.82 -16.42
N THR A 213 -14.29 17.55 -16.90
CA THR A 213 -14.30 18.11 -18.25
C THR A 213 -13.78 17.09 -19.27
N GLU A 214 -14.30 17.14 -20.49
CA GLU A 214 -13.88 16.26 -21.59
C GLU A 214 -12.36 16.32 -21.80
N GLY A 215 -11.72 15.16 -21.88
CA GLY A 215 -10.29 15.06 -22.16
C GLY A 215 -9.38 15.38 -20.97
N LEU A 216 -9.93 15.51 -19.75
CA LEU A 216 -9.12 15.65 -18.54
C LEU A 216 -8.20 14.43 -18.41
N ILE A 217 -6.91 14.65 -18.16
CA ILE A 217 -5.95 13.55 -17.95
C ILE A 217 -6.27 12.85 -16.63
N THR A 218 -6.38 11.53 -16.66
CA THR A 218 -6.72 10.72 -15.48
C THR A 218 -5.73 10.94 -14.33
N GLY A 219 -4.43 11.03 -14.62
CA GLY A 219 -3.42 11.35 -13.60
C GLY A 219 -3.62 12.70 -12.93
N ASP A 220 -4.06 13.73 -13.68
CA ASP A 220 -4.34 15.06 -13.13
C ASP A 220 -5.56 15.03 -12.20
N PHE A 221 -6.61 14.29 -12.60
CA PHE A 221 -7.79 14.05 -11.75
C PHE A 221 -7.38 13.37 -10.43
N VAL A 222 -6.67 12.25 -10.52
CA VAL A 222 -6.24 11.48 -9.34
C VAL A 222 -5.41 12.34 -8.40
N ALA A 223 -4.44 13.10 -8.93
CA ALA A 223 -3.59 13.95 -8.11
C ALA A 223 -4.37 15.02 -7.32
N ALA A 224 -5.24 15.76 -8.01
CA ALA A 224 -6.04 16.78 -7.36
C ALA A 224 -7.05 16.18 -6.36
N GLN A 225 -7.68 15.06 -6.74
CA GLN A 225 -8.70 14.39 -5.94
C GLN A 225 -8.12 13.76 -4.67
N SER A 226 -6.96 13.09 -4.75
CA SER A 226 -6.25 12.56 -3.59
C SER A 226 -5.82 13.66 -2.64
N ALA A 227 -5.32 14.79 -3.14
CA ALA A 227 -4.93 15.91 -2.30
C ALA A 227 -6.14 16.56 -1.59
N ALA A 228 -7.30 16.64 -2.26
CA ALA A 228 -8.53 17.11 -1.63
C ALA A 228 -8.97 16.17 -0.50
N PHE A 229 -8.92 14.86 -0.71
CA PHE A 229 -9.22 13.85 0.31
C PHE A 229 -8.27 13.97 1.52
N VAL A 230 -6.95 13.96 1.26
CA VAL A 230 -5.91 14.08 2.30
C VAL A 230 -6.10 15.33 3.15
N ARG A 231 -6.41 16.47 2.51
CA ARG A 231 -6.65 17.74 3.20
C ARG A 231 -7.89 17.67 4.09
N ASP A 232 -9.02 17.22 3.54
CA ASP A 232 -10.31 17.27 4.24
C ASP A 232 -10.34 16.32 5.45
N PHE A 233 -9.64 15.18 5.38
CA PHE A 233 -9.50 14.24 6.50
C PHE A 233 -8.33 14.54 7.45
N GLY A 234 -7.52 15.56 7.16
CA GLY A 234 -6.35 15.89 7.98
C GLY A 234 -5.29 14.77 8.00
N LEU A 235 -5.12 14.07 6.89
CA LEU A 235 -4.12 13.03 6.72
C LEU A 235 -2.73 13.64 6.47
N ASP A 236 -1.69 12.85 6.70
CA ASP A 236 -0.30 13.26 6.51
C ASP A 236 0.18 13.03 5.07
N GLY A 237 -0.55 12.23 4.29
CA GLY A 237 -0.26 11.95 2.90
C GLY A 237 -1.04 10.77 2.34
N ILE A 238 -0.54 10.21 1.25
CA ILE A 238 -1.13 9.07 0.55
C ILE A 238 -0.08 7.96 0.36
N PHE A 239 -0.54 6.72 0.37
CA PHE A 239 0.22 5.56 -0.06
C PHE A 239 -0.36 5.02 -1.37
N LEU A 240 0.42 5.08 -2.44
CA LEU A 240 0.09 4.57 -3.76
C LEU A 240 0.48 3.09 -3.89
N GLY A 241 -0.49 2.20 -4.03
CA GLY A 241 -0.31 0.75 -4.09
C GLY A 241 0.12 0.22 -5.46
N ASN A 242 0.63 -1.01 -5.47
CA ASN A 242 0.73 -1.87 -6.66
C ASN A 242 1.22 -1.18 -7.95
N GLN A 243 2.38 -0.52 -7.91
CA GLN A 243 2.91 0.24 -9.06
C GLN A 243 1.92 1.30 -9.59
N PHE A 244 1.25 2.04 -8.70
CA PHE A 244 0.07 2.86 -9.04
C PHE A 244 0.19 3.64 -10.35
N GLY A 245 -0.78 3.45 -11.24
CA GLY A 245 -0.86 4.15 -12.51
C GLY A 245 -0.04 3.55 -13.65
N LEU A 246 0.81 2.55 -13.35
CA LEU A 246 1.63 1.86 -14.32
C LEU A 246 0.93 0.57 -14.77
N LEU A 247 0.34 0.58 -15.97
CA LEU A 247 -0.32 -0.60 -16.54
C LEU A 247 0.66 -1.75 -16.78
N GLY A 248 0.17 -2.99 -16.71
CA GLY A 248 0.95 -4.21 -16.97
C GLY A 248 1.45 -4.93 -15.73
N PHE A 249 0.98 -4.52 -14.54
CA PHE A 249 1.06 -5.19 -13.23
C PHE A 249 2.11 -6.31 -13.15
N TRP A 250 3.20 -6.04 -12.43
CA TRP A 250 4.18 -7.04 -12.01
C TRP A 250 5.01 -7.69 -13.12
N ASP A 251 4.53 -7.79 -14.35
CA ASP A 251 5.28 -8.42 -15.45
C ASP A 251 5.69 -7.37 -16.50
N PRO A 252 7.00 -7.11 -16.67
CA PRO A 252 7.50 -6.21 -17.70
C PRO A 252 6.99 -6.54 -19.11
N ALA A 253 6.66 -7.81 -19.39
CA ALA A 253 6.13 -8.23 -20.68
C ALA A 253 4.69 -7.76 -20.94
N HIS A 254 3.93 -7.41 -19.90
CA HIS A 254 2.57 -6.87 -20.00
C HIS A 254 2.52 -5.34 -19.96
N ALA A 255 3.67 -4.68 -19.75
CA ALA A 255 3.75 -3.23 -19.75
C ALA A 255 3.47 -2.65 -21.16
N PRO A 256 2.67 -1.57 -21.30
CA PRO A 256 2.54 -0.86 -22.56
C PRO A 256 3.90 -0.31 -23.00
N GLU A 257 4.09 -0.15 -24.32
CA GLU A 257 5.33 0.38 -24.87
C GLU A 257 5.69 1.73 -24.20
N PRO A 258 6.92 1.90 -23.70
CA PRO A 258 7.37 3.09 -22.98
C PRO A 258 7.71 4.23 -23.96
N THR A 259 6.76 4.62 -24.79
CA THR A 259 6.91 5.70 -25.78
C THR A 259 7.26 7.03 -25.11
N LEU A 260 7.77 8.00 -25.88
CA LEU A 260 8.06 9.34 -25.36
C LEU A 260 6.81 10.00 -24.76
N GLU A 261 5.65 9.81 -25.39
CA GLU A 261 4.37 10.31 -24.91
C GLU A 261 4.01 9.70 -23.55
N ARG A 262 4.10 8.37 -23.41
CA ARG A 262 3.81 7.67 -22.15
C ARG A 262 4.79 8.07 -21.04
N ARG A 263 6.09 8.17 -21.35
CA ARG A 263 7.12 8.69 -20.43
C ARG A 263 6.80 10.09 -19.92
N THR A 264 6.37 10.96 -20.83
CA THR A 264 5.97 12.34 -20.49
C THR A 264 4.71 12.36 -19.62
N GLY A 265 3.71 11.55 -19.95
CA GLY A 265 2.46 11.44 -19.17
C GLY A 265 2.69 10.91 -17.76
N ILE A 266 3.53 9.88 -17.59
CA ILE A 266 3.87 9.32 -16.27
C ILE A 266 4.64 10.33 -15.44
N THR A 267 5.62 11.02 -16.05
CA THR A 267 6.36 12.10 -15.36
C THR A 267 5.42 13.23 -14.94
N ARG A 268 4.49 13.63 -15.81
CA ARG A 268 3.45 14.61 -15.49
C ARG A 268 2.64 14.19 -14.25
N PHE A 269 2.20 12.94 -14.18
CA PHE A 269 1.45 12.44 -13.02
C PHE A 269 2.22 12.65 -11.70
N PHE A 270 3.47 12.21 -11.61
CA PHE A 270 4.24 12.39 -10.38
C PHE A 270 4.50 13.86 -10.04
N VAL A 271 4.70 14.72 -11.06
CA VAL A 271 4.85 16.17 -10.86
C VAL A 271 3.54 16.76 -10.31
N GLN A 272 2.40 16.45 -10.91
CA GLN A 272 1.09 16.92 -10.45
C GLN A 272 0.75 16.41 -9.05
N MET A 273 1.03 15.14 -8.77
CA MET A 273 0.91 14.56 -7.42
C MET A 273 1.71 15.38 -6.41
N ARG A 274 2.99 15.69 -6.71
CA ARG A 274 3.84 16.48 -5.83
C ARG A 274 3.36 17.92 -5.67
N GLU A 275 2.94 18.57 -6.76
CA GLU A 275 2.39 19.93 -6.72
C GLU A 275 1.14 20.02 -5.85
N HIS A 276 0.19 19.10 -6.02
CA HIS A 276 -1.05 19.08 -5.26
C HIS A 276 -0.89 18.65 -3.80
N MET A 277 0.01 17.68 -3.52
CA MET A 277 0.30 17.25 -2.15
C MET A 277 1.18 18.25 -1.40
N ALA A 278 1.95 19.08 -2.11
CA ALA A 278 2.89 20.03 -1.52
C ALA A 278 3.82 19.35 -0.50
N GLU A 279 3.69 19.71 0.79
CA GLU A 279 4.45 19.17 1.91
C GLU A 279 3.91 17.83 2.45
N LYS A 280 2.77 17.35 1.93
CA LYS A 280 2.20 16.05 2.30
C LYS A 280 3.01 14.91 1.70
N LEU A 281 2.97 13.78 2.38
CA LEU A 281 3.77 12.61 2.04
C LEU A 281 3.18 11.85 0.85
N ILE A 282 4.05 11.36 -0.03
CA ILE A 282 3.69 10.45 -1.12
C ILE A 282 4.56 9.22 -1.01
N TYR A 283 3.92 8.12 -0.63
CA TYR A 283 4.53 6.80 -0.54
C TYR A 283 4.11 5.99 -1.76
N TRP A 284 4.98 5.10 -2.21
CA TRP A 284 4.70 4.28 -3.38
C TRP A 284 5.21 2.86 -3.18
N MET A 285 4.37 1.88 -3.50
CA MET A 285 4.73 0.47 -3.52
C MET A 285 5.32 0.15 -4.87
N ASP A 286 6.55 -0.35 -4.84
CA ASP A 286 7.27 -0.65 -6.06
C ASP A 286 6.83 -1.92 -6.76
N SER A 287 7.51 -2.16 -7.87
CA SER A 287 7.25 -3.23 -8.81
C SER A 287 7.80 -4.59 -8.43
N TYR A 288 8.50 -4.70 -7.29
CA TYR A 288 9.49 -5.73 -6.96
C TYR A 288 10.65 -5.92 -7.96
N TRP A 289 10.63 -5.27 -9.12
CA TRP A 289 11.74 -5.28 -10.09
C TRP A 289 12.76 -4.18 -9.82
N PRO A 290 14.04 -4.37 -10.22
CA PRO A 290 15.03 -3.29 -10.17
C PRO A 290 14.62 -2.02 -10.91
N ALA A 291 15.05 -0.86 -10.42
CA ALA A 291 14.71 0.47 -10.97
C ALA A 291 14.95 0.63 -12.48
N ASP A 292 15.99 0.00 -13.01
CA ASP A 292 16.30 0.07 -14.44
C ASP A 292 15.31 -0.75 -15.29
N VAL A 293 14.75 -1.83 -14.72
CA VAL A 293 13.67 -2.59 -15.34
C VAL A 293 12.40 -1.75 -15.34
N GLU A 294 12.06 -1.07 -14.24
CA GLU A 294 10.85 -0.25 -14.22
C GLU A 294 10.91 0.98 -15.11
N ASP A 295 12.08 1.62 -15.22
CA ASP A 295 12.27 2.69 -16.18
C ASP A 295 12.07 2.17 -17.61
N ARG A 296 12.65 1.00 -17.95
CA ARG A 296 12.50 0.42 -19.28
C ARG A 296 11.07 -0.04 -19.58
N ALA A 297 10.40 -0.71 -18.66
CA ALA A 297 9.09 -1.31 -18.90
C ALA A 297 7.95 -0.32 -18.68
N TRP A 298 7.99 0.40 -17.56
CA TRP A 298 6.89 1.25 -17.12
C TRP A 298 7.22 2.74 -17.11
N ALA A 299 8.38 3.15 -17.62
CA ALA A 299 8.78 4.56 -17.64
C ALA A 299 8.85 5.22 -16.25
N MET A 300 9.05 4.42 -15.19
CA MET A 300 9.34 4.94 -13.86
C MET A 300 10.79 5.41 -13.79
N SER A 301 11.02 6.64 -14.25
CA SER A 301 12.35 7.22 -14.34
C SER A 301 12.94 7.50 -12.95
N ARG A 302 14.26 7.71 -12.91
CA ARG A 302 14.93 8.20 -11.71
C ARG A 302 14.32 9.51 -11.21
N GLU A 303 13.96 10.43 -12.10
CA GLU A 303 13.36 11.72 -11.71
C GLU A 303 12.02 11.53 -11.01
N ASN A 304 11.21 10.57 -11.46
CA ASN A 304 9.92 10.26 -10.84
C ASN A 304 10.07 9.76 -9.41
N TYR A 305 11.10 8.95 -9.12
CA TYR A 305 11.38 8.52 -7.75
C TYR A 305 11.69 9.69 -6.79
N TYR A 306 12.32 10.76 -7.26
CA TYR A 306 12.66 11.91 -6.42
C TYR A 306 11.47 12.83 -6.11
N LEU A 307 10.30 12.54 -6.70
CA LEU A 307 9.04 13.18 -6.35
C LEU A 307 8.30 12.46 -5.21
N LEU A 308 8.83 11.33 -4.74
CA LEU A 308 8.30 10.52 -3.65
C LEU A 308 9.05 10.76 -2.34
N ASP A 309 8.37 10.52 -1.22
CA ASP A 309 8.98 10.60 0.12
C ASP A 309 9.52 9.26 0.61
N ALA A 310 8.85 8.17 0.22
CA ALA A 310 9.27 6.81 0.53
C ALA A 310 8.82 5.82 -0.55
N ILE A 311 9.60 4.75 -0.70
CA ILE A 311 9.30 3.59 -1.53
C ILE A 311 9.24 2.38 -0.64
N MET A 312 8.16 1.61 -0.75
CA MET A 312 8.14 0.25 -0.24
C MET A 312 8.72 -0.70 -1.29
N VAL A 313 9.78 -1.41 -0.90
CA VAL A 313 10.31 -2.55 -1.64
C VAL A 313 9.40 -3.73 -1.38
N CYS A 314 8.56 -4.04 -2.36
CA CYS A 314 7.60 -5.14 -2.27
C CYS A 314 8.34 -6.49 -2.24
N ASN A 315 8.00 -7.31 -1.25
CA ASN A 315 8.52 -8.66 -1.03
C ASN A 315 7.38 -9.65 -0.73
N PHE A 316 6.13 -9.31 -1.07
CA PHE A 316 4.97 -10.16 -0.79
C PHE A 316 5.06 -11.48 -1.55
N ALA A 317 4.82 -12.58 -0.85
CA ALA A 317 5.02 -13.93 -1.34
C ALA A 317 4.12 -14.27 -2.53
N VAL A 318 3.00 -13.56 -2.67
CA VAL A 318 2.05 -13.72 -3.79
C VAL A 318 2.52 -13.07 -5.08
N LEU A 319 3.47 -12.14 -5.01
CA LEU A 319 3.95 -11.33 -6.14
C LEU A 319 5.39 -11.66 -6.51
N VAL A 320 6.25 -11.83 -5.51
CA VAL A 320 7.70 -11.72 -5.71
C VAL A 320 8.35 -13.05 -5.97
N GLU A 321 9.08 -13.13 -7.09
CA GLU A 321 10.10 -14.14 -7.26
C GLU A 321 11.24 -13.84 -6.27
N ARG A 322 11.49 -14.74 -5.31
CA ARG A 322 12.48 -14.53 -4.23
C ARG A 322 13.85 -14.04 -4.74
N THR A 323 14.25 -14.48 -5.93
CA THR A 323 15.51 -14.09 -6.58
C THR A 323 15.61 -12.59 -6.89
N GLN A 324 14.48 -11.87 -6.94
CA GLN A 324 14.41 -10.43 -7.22
C GLN A 324 14.48 -9.54 -5.98
N MET A 325 14.27 -10.08 -4.76
CA MET A 325 14.24 -9.28 -3.52
C MET A 325 15.54 -8.48 -3.31
N ALA A 326 16.69 -9.15 -3.39
CA ALA A 326 17.99 -8.50 -3.20
C ALA A 326 18.36 -7.56 -4.37
N PRO A 327 18.24 -7.95 -5.66
CA PRO A 327 18.46 -7.04 -6.79
C PRO A 327 17.61 -5.77 -6.74
N ASN A 328 16.32 -5.90 -6.42
CA ASN A 328 15.42 -4.77 -6.31
C ASN A 328 15.87 -3.82 -5.19
N LEU A 329 16.07 -4.35 -3.99
CA LEU A 329 16.51 -3.58 -2.82
C LEU A 329 17.84 -2.84 -3.09
N LEU A 330 18.83 -3.52 -3.68
CA LEU A 330 20.11 -2.91 -4.08
C LEU A 330 19.92 -1.77 -5.09
N SER A 331 19.01 -1.94 -6.05
CA SER A 331 18.70 -0.90 -7.03
C SER A 331 18.11 0.35 -6.38
N ARG A 332 17.24 0.20 -5.36
CA ARG A 332 16.69 1.34 -4.59
C ARG A 332 17.75 2.07 -3.79
N PHE A 333 18.65 1.33 -3.16
CA PHE A 333 19.79 1.96 -2.51
C PHE A 333 20.71 2.70 -3.49
N GLY A 334 20.72 2.31 -4.76
CA GLY A 334 21.39 3.03 -5.85
C GLY A 334 20.73 4.36 -6.25
N LEU A 335 19.52 4.64 -5.77
CA LEU A 335 18.84 5.92 -5.96
C LEU A 335 19.39 7.03 -5.06
N ARG A 336 20.32 6.74 -4.14
CA ARG A 336 20.93 7.74 -3.23
C ARG A 336 21.55 8.93 -3.98
N GLY A 337 21.43 10.12 -3.39
CA GLY A 337 21.88 11.39 -3.97
C GLY A 337 20.83 12.50 -3.80
N ARG A 338 21.11 13.67 -4.38
CA ARG A 338 20.10 14.70 -4.66
C ARG A 338 19.82 14.72 -6.16
N ASP A 339 18.58 15.02 -6.54
CA ASP A 339 18.26 15.29 -7.93
C ASP A 339 18.78 16.68 -8.36
N ILE A 340 18.51 17.01 -9.62
CA ILE A 340 18.84 18.30 -10.24
C ILE A 340 18.11 19.46 -9.52
N ALA A 341 16.99 19.21 -8.85
CA ALA A 341 16.20 20.18 -8.11
C ALA A 341 16.57 20.27 -6.60
N GLY A 342 17.54 19.50 -6.14
CA GLY A 342 18.01 19.49 -4.75
C GLY A 342 17.17 18.67 -3.77
N ARG A 343 16.14 17.94 -4.22
CA ARG A 343 15.39 16.98 -3.38
C ARG A 343 16.25 15.77 -3.07
N GLY A 344 16.11 15.24 -1.85
CA GLY A 344 16.76 13.99 -1.47
C GLY A 344 16.07 12.80 -2.12
N ALA A 345 16.82 11.70 -2.29
CA ALA A 345 16.23 10.42 -2.68
C ALA A 345 15.12 9.98 -1.69
N PRO A 346 14.11 9.25 -2.16
CA PRO A 346 13.07 8.71 -1.29
C PRO A 346 13.67 7.70 -0.30
N ARG A 347 13.06 7.61 0.88
CA ARG A 347 13.40 6.57 1.87
C ARG A 347 13.05 5.19 1.33
N VAL A 348 13.87 4.19 1.63
CA VAL A 348 13.63 2.81 1.21
C VAL A 348 13.12 2.00 2.41
N LEU A 349 11.90 1.50 2.29
CA LEU A 349 11.25 0.66 3.31
C LEU A 349 11.27 -0.79 2.85
N PHE A 350 11.91 -1.67 3.63
CA PHE A 350 11.89 -3.10 3.35
C PHE A 350 10.57 -3.71 3.83
N SER A 351 9.82 -4.36 2.93
CA SER A 351 8.61 -5.06 3.34
C SER A 351 8.92 -6.44 3.91
N PHE A 352 8.35 -6.74 5.08
CA PHE A 352 8.23 -8.11 5.58
C PHE A 352 6.82 -8.61 5.28
N ASP A 353 6.74 -9.84 4.81
CA ASP A 353 5.45 -10.46 4.56
C ASP A 353 5.16 -11.44 5.69
N PHE A 354 4.12 -11.17 6.47
CA PHE A 354 3.68 -12.05 7.56
C PHE A 354 2.33 -12.67 7.24
N VAL A 355 1.40 -11.81 6.85
CA VAL A 355 0.00 -12.05 6.57
C VAL A 355 -0.40 -11.04 5.52
N ASP A 356 -1.56 -11.25 4.95
CA ASP A 356 -2.15 -10.34 4.02
C ASP A 356 -3.66 -10.25 4.31
N PRO A 357 -4.24 -9.05 4.45
CA PRO A 357 -5.65 -8.91 4.76
C PRO A 357 -6.58 -9.20 3.59
N TRP A 358 -6.07 -9.58 2.42
CA TRP A 358 -6.84 -9.94 1.23
C TRP A 358 -6.52 -11.35 0.73
N TYR A 359 -5.42 -11.96 1.17
CA TYR A 359 -5.07 -13.31 0.81
C TYR A 359 -5.02 -14.23 2.02
N TRP A 360 -5.41 -15.49 1.83
CA TRP A 360 -5.45 -16.45 2.92
C TRP A 360 -4.11 -17.18 3.04
N TYR A 361 -3.13 -16.51 3.65
CA TYR A 361 -1.88 -17.15 4.07
C TYR A 361 -1.26 -16.47 5.29
N ARG A 362 -0.37 -17.19 5.96
CA ARG A 362 0.56 -16.66 6.95
C ARG A 362 1.94 -17.20 6.60
N THR A 363 2.83 -16.37 6.08
CA THR A 363 4.15 -16.83 5.59
C THR A 363 4.92 -17.59 6.67
N TYR A 364 4.85 -17.15 7.93
CA TYR A 364 5.57 -17.77 9.05
C TYR A 364 5.08 -19.19 9.40
N LEU A 365 3.90 -19.60 8.91
CA LEU A 365 3.34 -20.95 9.07
C LEU A 365 3.26 -21.71 7.75
N ASP A 366 2.71 -21.06 6.72
CA ASP A 366 2.25 -21.67 5.48
C ASP A 366 3.35 -21.66 4.38
N ASP A 367 4.26 -20.65 4.37
CA ASP A 367 5.51 -20.66 3.58
C ASP A 367 6.71 -20.17 4.38
N ARG A 368 7.13 -21.01 5.33
CA ARG A 368 8.28 -20.74 6.18
C ARG A 368 9.57 -20.46 5.39
N ARG A 369 9.70 -20.94 4.15
CA ARG A 369 10.90 -20.70 3.34
C ARG A 369 10.99 -19.24 2.91
N THR A 370 9.89 -18.67 2.42
CA THR A 370 9.86 -17.23 2.08
C THR A 370 10.06 -16.37 3.31
N PHE A 371 9.41 -16.71 4.42
CA PHE A 371 9.61 -16.02 5.70
C PHE A 371 11.10 -15.99 6.09
N LEU A 372 11.77 -17.14 6.14
CA LEU A 372 13.20 -17.19 6.50
C LEU A 372 14.09 -16.49 5.48
N PHE A 373 13.79 -16.61 4.19
CA PHE A 373 14.56 -15.96 3.13
C PHE A 373 14.50 -14.42 3.24
N GLN A 374 13.34 -13.82 3.58
CA GLN A 374 13.25 -12.39 3.85
C GLN A 374 14.16 -11.96 5.02
N HIS A 375 14.30 -12.80 6.06
CA HIS A 375 15.23 -12.53 7.16
C HIS A 375 16.69 -12.60 6.71
N GLU A 376 17.04 -13.57 5.86
CA GLU A 376 18.39 -13.68 5.30
C GLU A 376 18.75 -12.44 4.46
N VAL A 377 17.85 -12.01 3.58
CA VAL A 377 18.04 -10.80 2.76
C VAL A 377 18.14 -9.55 3.66
N TYR A 378 17.30 -9.43 4.69
CA TYR A 378 17.37 -8.29 5.60
C TYR A 378 18.63 -8.30 6.46
N ALA A 379 19.09 -9.47 6.92
CA ALA A 379 20.34 -9.56 7.67
C ALA A 379 21.53 -9.05 6.85
N ASP A 380 21.59 -9.40 5.56
CA ASP A 380 22.66 -8.98 4.65
C ASP A 380 22.56 -7.49 4.24
N LEU A 381 21.36 -7.03 3.88
CA LEU A 381 21.17 -5.74 3.20
C LEU A 381 20.34 -4.72 3.99
N GLY A 382 19.56 -5.16 4.97
CA GLY A 382 18.53 -4.38 5.66
C GLY A 382 19.08 -3.22 6.51
N HIS A 383 20.35 -3.28 6.92
CA HIS A 383 21.02 -2.17 7.62
C HIS A 383 21.08 -0.88 6.79
N ARG A 384 20.90 -0.97 5.47
CA ARG A 384 20.85 0.17 4.54
C ARG A 384 19.45 0.76 4.36
N ALA A 385 18.40 0.04 4.75
CA ALA A 385 17.03 0.51 4.66
C ALA A 385 16.74 1.51 5.78
N GLU A 386 16.01 2.58 5.45
CA GLU A 386 15.60 3.62 6.39
C GLU A 386 14.36 3.22 7.21
N GLY A 387 13.69 2.12 6.83
CA GLY A 387 12.59 1.57 7.59
C GLY A 387 12.11 0.21 7.11
N VAL A 388 11.04 -0.26 7.74
CA VAL A 388 10.40 -1.54 7.47
C VAL A 388 8.90 -1.35 7.35
N THR A 389 8.24 -2.25 6.62
CA THR A 389 6.79 -2.19 6.42
C THR A 389 6.15 -3.56 6.41
N PHE A 390 4.92 -3.69 6.89
CA PHE A 390 4.15 -4.94 6.84
C PHE A 390 2.66 -4.73 7.11
N PHE A 391 1.83 -5.70 6.71
CA PHE A 391 0.42 -5.77 7.08
C PHE A 391 0.25 -6.14 8.54
N ALA A 392 -0.50 -5.31 9.27
CA ALA A 392 -0.73 -5.44 10.69
C ALA A 392 -1.96 -6.28 11.02
N ASN A 393 -2.71 -6.75 10.03
CA ASN A 393 -3.78 -7.71 10.26
C ASN A 393 -3.99 -8.66 9.08
N ASP A 394 -4.50 -9.84 9.38
CA ASP A 394 -4.87 -10.85 8.38
C ASP A 394 -6.28 -10.59 7.80
N THR A 395 -6.72 -11.49 6.93
CA THR A 395 -7.99 -11.37 6.21
C THR A 395 -9.23 -11.35 7.10
N PHE A 396 -9.09 -11.77 8.36
CA PHE A 396 -10.14 -11.80 9.37
C PHE A 396 -10.02 -10.65 10.37
N GLY A 397 -9.02 -9.76 10.21
CA GLY A 397 -8.77 -8.67 11.15
C GLY A 397 -7.95 -9.07 12.37
N HIS A 398 -7.37 -10.28 12.40
CA HIS A 398 -6.48 -10.67 13.50
C HIS A 398 -5.09 -10.07 13.30
N PHE A 399 -4.47 -9.61 14.38
CA PHE A 399 -3.09 -9.11 14.33
C PHE A 399 -2.07 -10.22 14.05
N VAL A 400 -0.89 -9.82 13.56
CA VAL A 400 0.24 -10.73 13.31
C VAL A 400 0.65 -11.41 14.61
N TRP A 401 0.95 -12.71 14.53
CA TRP A 401 1.29 -13.50 15.71
C TRP A 401 2.57 -12.98 16.41
N PRO A 402 2.56 -12.77 17.74
CA PRO A 402 3.70 -12.18 18.47
C PRO A 402 5.04 -12.88 18.25
N ASP A 403 5.08 -14.21 18.24
CA ASP A 403 6.32 -14.97 18.00
C ASP A 403 6.98 -14.65 16.65
N ALA A 404 6.18 -14.39 15.61
CA ALA A 404 6.70 -14.02 14.31
C ALA A 404 7.28 -12.60 14.35
N LEU A 405 6.58 -11.66 14.97
CA LEU A 405 7.02 -10.29 15.16
C LEU A 405 8.33 -10.22 15.96
N GLU A 406 8.43 -10.94 17.08
CA GLU A 406 9.62 -10.93 17.93
C GLU A 406 10.85 -11.50 17.21
N ARG A 407 10.68 -12.58 16.45
CA ARG A 407 11.77 -13.16 15.63
C ARG A 407 12.25 -12.18 14.57
N THR A 408 11.34 -11.51 13.86
CA THR A 408 11.73 -10.51 12.86
C THR A 408 12.39 -9.30 13.49
N ARG A 409 11.86 -8.82 14.61
CA ARG A 409 12.46 -7.72 15.37
C ARG A 409 13.88 -8.06 15.83
N ALA A 410 14.14 -9.28 16.25
CA ALA A 410 15.49 -9.72 16.61
C ALA A 410 16.47 -9.58 15.42
N VAL A 411 16.08 -10.06 14.23
CA VAL A 411 16.90 -9.91 13.01
C VAL A 411 17.14 -8.44 12.65
N ILE A 412 16.12 -7.59 12.81
CA ILE A 412 16.25 -6.14 12.55
C ILE A 412 17.26 -5.48 13.50
N LEU A 413 17.24 -5.86 14.78
CA LEU A 413 18.15 -5.34 15.81
C LEU A 413 19.58 -5.87 15.64
N ASP A 414 19.73 -7.13 15.26
CA ASP A 414 21.03 -7.75 14.99
C ASP A 414 21.70 -7.06 13.78
N ALA A 415 20.97 -6.87 12.67
CA ALA A 415 21.46 -6.16 11.49
C ALA A 415 21.80 -4.68 11.77
N ALA A 416 21.17 -4.05 12.76
CA ALA A 416 21.51 -2.69 13.18
C ALA A 416 22.82 -2.61 13.98
N SER A 417 23.26 -3.72 14.55
CA SER A 417 24.42 -3.81 15.44
C SER A 417 25.73 -4.10 14.68
N GLU A 418 25.64 -4.51 13.41
CA GLU A 418 26.80 -4.74 12.56
C GLU A 418 27.39 -3.41 12.05
N PRO A 419 28.72 -3.19 12.18
CA PRO A 419 29.36 -2.01 11.59
C PRO A 419 29.27 -2.09 10.06
N PRO A 420 29.07 -0.97 9.35
CA PRO A 420 29.01 -0.98 7.89
C PRO A 420 30.30 -1.60 7.34
N ALA A 421 30.17 -2.61 6.47
CA ALA A 421 31.30 -3.25 5.81
C ALA A 421 32.12 -2.18 5.06
N ALA A 422 33.44 -2.18 5.33
CA ALA A 422 34.40 -1.16 4.89
C ALA A 422 34.65 -1.14 3.38
#